data_AF-A0A268F4T4-F1
#
_entry.id   AF-A0A268F4T4-F1
#
_cell.length_a   1.000
_cell.length_b   1.000
_cell.length_c   1.000
_cell.angle_alpha   90.00
_cell.angle_beta   90.00
_cell.angle_gamma   90.00
#
_symmetry.space_group_name_H-M   'P 1'
#
loop_
_entity.id
_entity.type
_entity.pdbx_description
1 polymer ?
#
loop_
_entity_poly.entity_id
_entity_poly.type
_entity_poly.pdbx_seq_one_letter_code
_entity_poly.pdbx_strand_id
1 'polypeptide(L)'
;MAYTRGNLAVQERQKEAQSTYLEKTKVIKRRSQLPQKEKLLYLLSVVLVVAVMGVIGMRHVHSYDLNRQIQRTEAEIRTAQREIDLLQVKKQTLEMEILDKAKELGYVPIEDHNAIHVQPSAGTRGTQGPLPGQND
;
A
#
# COMPACT_ATOMS: atom_id res chain seq x y z
N MET A 1 -88.22 -1.88 -79.94
CA MET A 1 -88.43 -1.37 -78.57
C MET A 1 -87.74 -2.36 -77.63
N ALA A 2 -86.50 -2.14 -77.17
CA ALA A 2 -85.96 -1.09 -76.30
C ALA A 2 -86.40 -1.22 -74.83
N TYR A 3 -85.54 -1.94 -74.08
CA TYR A 3 -85.14 -1.80 -72.67
C TYR A 3 -86.20 -1.64 -71.58
N THR A 4 -86.25 -2.56 -70.60
CA THR A 4 -86.30 -2.19 -69.16
C THR A 4 -85.82 -3.32 -68.23
N ARG A 5 -84.59 -3.16 -67.72
CA ARG A 5 -84.06 -3.47 -66.37
C ARG A 5 -84.42 -4.78 -65.65
N GLY A 6 -83.37 -5.49 -65.23
CA GLY A 6 -83.44 -6.49 -64.18
C GLY A 6 -82.07 -6.98 -63.75
N ASN A 7 -81.22 -6.05 -63.31
CA ASN A 7 -79.86 -6.29 -62.86
C ASN A 7 -79.86 -7.26 -61.67
N LEU A 8 -79.09 -8.35 -61.76
CA LEU A 8 -78.29 -9.02 -60.73
C LEU A 8 -78.26 -10.54 -60.98
N ALA A 9 -77.20 -10.99 -61.64
CA ALA A 9 -76.66 -12.32 -61.39
C ALA A 9 -76.33 -12.39 -59.90
N VAL A 10 -77.08 -13.18 -59.14
CA VAL A 10 -76.71 -13.55 -57.78
C VAL A 10 -75.49 -14.47 -57.91
N GLN A 11 -74.31 -13.86 -57.97
CA GLN A 11 -73.08 -14.54 -57.59
C GLN A 11 -73.27 -14.95 -56.13
N GLU A 12 -73.17 -16.25 -55.90
CA GLU A 12 -72.97 -16.84 -54.59
C GLU A 12 -71.87 -16.02 -53.91
N ARG A 13 -72.22 -15.26 -52.87
CA ARG A 13 -71.20 -14.59 -52.06
C ARG A 13 -70.35 -15.70 -51.47
N GLN A 14 -69.17 -15.91 -52.07
CA GLN A 14 -68.04 -16.52 -51.36
C GLN A 14 -68.04 -15.85 -50.00
N LYS A 15 -68.19 -16.68 -48.95
CA LYS A 15 -68.02 -16.24 -47.58
C LYS A 15 -66.75 -15.42 -47.57
N GLU A 16 -66.89 -14.11 -47.42
CA GLU A 16 -65.77 -13.24 -47.11
C GLU A 16 -65.22 -13.86 -45.85
N ALA A 17 -64.12 -14.60 -46.00
CA ALA A 17 -63.30 -15.00 -44.88
C ALA A 17 -62.96 -13.66 -44.24
N GLN A 18 -63.66 -13.34 -43.15
CA GLN A 18 -63.35 -12.21 -42.30
C GLN A 18 -61.87 -12.37 -42.02
N SER A 19 -61.06 -11.62 -42.74
CA SER A 19 -59.65 -11.51 -42.45
C SER A 19 -59.65 -10.85 -41.08
N THR A 20 -59.54 -11.67 -40.04
CA THR A 20 -59.41 -11.23 -38.67
C THR A 20 -58.23 -10.28 -38.68
N TYR A 21 -58.53 -8.98 -38.69
CA TYR A 21 -57.54 -7.94 -38.69
C TYR A 21 -56.90 -8.00 -37.30
N LEU A 22 -55.79 -8.73 -37.21
CA LEU A 22 -54.96 -8.72 -36.02
C LEU A 22 -54.27 -7.36 -36.01
N GLU A 23 -54.74 -6.45 -35.16
CA GLU A 23 -54.03 -5.22 -34.85
C GLU A 23 -52.65 -5.57 -34.31
N LYS A 24 -51.66 -5.58 -35.20
CA LYS A 24 -50.26 -5.73 -34.81
C LYS A 24 -49.80 -4.39 -34.28
N THR A 25 -49.83 -4.23 -32.96
CA THR A 25 -49.19 -3.10 -32.28
C THR A 25 -47.71 -3.06 -32.68
N LYS A 26 -47.36 -2.09 -33.53
CA LYS A 26 -45.98 -1.85 -33.96
C LYS A 26 -45.21 -1.30 -32.76
N VAL A 27 -44.52 -2.18 -32.04
CA VAL A 27 -43.62 -1.78 -30.98
C VAL A 27 -42.47 -0.99 -31.61
N ILE A 28 -42.50 0.33 -31.44
CA ILE A 28 -41.40 1.20 -31.87
C ILE A 28 -40.24 0.94 -30.92
N LYS A 29 -39.36 0.00 -31.29
CA LYS A 29 -38.08 -0.17 -30.60
C LYS A 29 -37.25 1.09 -30.84
N ARG A 30 -37.19 1.98 -29.84
CA ARG A 30 -36.27 3.12 -29.86
C ARG A 30 -34.85 2.57 -29.96
N ARG A 31 -34.05 3.12 -30.89
CA ARG A 31 -32.65 2.72 -31.04
C ARG A 31 -31.90 3.06 -29.75
N SER A 32 -31.40 2.04 -29.05
CA SER A 32 -30.46 2.23 -27.94
C SER A 32 -29.21 2.88 -28.52
N GLN A 33 -28.91 4.11 -28.12
CA GLN A 33 -27.93 4.92 -28.84
C GLN A 33 -26.47 4.48 -28.66
N LEU A 34 -26.15 3.57 -27.73
CA LEU A 34 -24.87 2.86 -27.70
C LEU A 34 -25.03 1.45 -27.12
N PRO A 35 -24.28 0.45 -27.62
CA PRO A 35 -24.21 -0.88 -27.02
C PRO A 35 -23.64 -0.78 -25.60
N GLN A 36 -24.18 -1.58 -24.67
CA GLN A 36 -23.84 -1.48 -23.23
C GLN A 36 -22.33 -1.64 -22.94
N LYS A 37 -21.60 -2.35 -23.81
CA LYS A 37 -20.15 -2.59 -23.68
C LYS A 37 -19.32 -1.31 -23.77
N GLU A 38 -19.65 -0.41 -24.69
CA GLU A 38 -18.90 0.85 -24.87
C GLU A 38 -19.10 1.78 -23.68
N LYS A 39 -20.32 1.85 -23.15
CA LYS A 39 -20.64 2.66 -21.97
C LYS A 39 -19.89 2.19 -20.71
N LEU A 40 -19.67 0.88 -20.59
CA LEU A 40 -18.90 0.29 -19.50
C LEU A 40 -17.40 0.65 -19.59
N LEU A 41 -16.83 0.60 -20.80
CA LEU A 41 -15.44 0.98 -21.05
C LEU A 41 -15.18 2.45 -20.71
N TYR A 42 -16.11 3.35 -21.04
CA TYR A 42 -16.01 4.76 -20.65
C TYR A 42 -16.08 4.98 -19.13
N LEU A 43 -16.94 4.24 -18.42
CA LEU A 43 -16.97 4.33 -16.96
C LEU A 43 -15.68 3.83 -16.32
N LEU A 44 -15.13 2.74 -16.85
CA LEU A 44 -13.87 2.17 -16.38
C LEU A 44 -12.68 3.12 -16.60
N SER A 45 -12.60 3.80 -17.76
CA SER A 45 -11.54 4.75 -18.02
C SER A 45 -11.59 5.95 -17.07
N VAL A 46 -12.80 6.48 -16.79
CA VAL A 46 -12.99 7.56 -15.82
C VAL A 46 -12.54 7.13 -14.42
N VAL A 47 -12.95 5.95 -13.96
CA VAL A 47 -12.54 5.41 -12.66
C VAL A 47 -11.02 5.23 -12.58
N LEU A 48 -10.40 4.72 -13.64
CA LEU A 48 -8.95 4.53 -13.69
C LEU A 48 -8.21 5.86 -13.58
N VAL A 49 -8.66 6.90 -14.30
CA VAL A 49 -8.05 8.24 -14.22
C VAL A 49 -8.19 8.83 -12.82
N VAL A 50 -9.37 8.73 -12.21
CA VAL A 50 -9.61 9.24 -10.85
C VAL A 50 -8.77 8.47 -9.82
N ALA A 51 -8.64 7.15 -9.97
CA ALA A 51 -7.81 6.32 -9.10
C ALA A 51 -6.33 6.72 -9.19
N VAL A 52 -5.80 6.91 -10.39
CA VAL A 52 -4.42 7.35 -10.60
C VAL A 52 -4.18 8.73 -9.99
N MET A 53 -5.08 9.69 -10.23
CA MET A 53 -5.04 11.02 -9.62
C MET A 53 -5.07 10.95 -8.07
N GLY A 54 -5.93 10.10 -7.51
CA GLY A 54 -6.01 9.88 -6.07
C GLY A 54 -4.73 9.30 -5.47
N VAL A 55 -4.15 8.27 -6.11
CA VAL A 55 -2.91 7.64 -5.67
C VAL A 55 -1.75 8.63 -5.69
N ILE A 56 -1.62 9.42 -6.76
CA ILE A 56 -0.59 10.45 -6.88
C ILE A 56 -0.74 11.47 -5.74
N GLY A 57 -1.96 11.98 -5.50
CA GLY A 57 -2.24 12.89 -4.39
C GLY A 57 -1.84 12.34 -3.02
N MET A 58 -2.19 11.09 -2.72
CA MET A 58 -1.83 10.44 -1.45
C MET A 58 -0.32 10.25 -1.27
N ARG A 59 0.40 9.92 -2.36
CA ARG A 59 1.87 9.81 -2.34
C ARG A 59 2.54 11.14 -1.97
N HIS A 60 2.01 12.27 -2.45
CA HIS A 60 2.56 13.58 -2.15
C HIS A 60 2.44 13.96 -0.68
N VAL A 61 1.34 13.62 0.00
CA VAL A 61 1.18 13.90 1.45
C VAL A 61 2.19 13.10 2.28
N HIS A 62 2.40 11.83 1.96
CA HIS A 62 3.35 10.98 2.69
C HIS A 62 4.80 11.48 2.59
N SER A 63 5.17 12.10 1.47
CA SER A 63 6.53 12.63 1.26
C SER A 63 6.90 13.78 2.21
N TYR A 64 5.92 14.53 2.74
CA TYR A 64 6.19 15.63 3.68
C TYR A 64 6.57 15.14 5.06
N ASP A 65 5.87 14.10 5.54
CA ASP A 65 6.18 13.49 6.83
C ASP A 65 7.58 12.86 6.80
N LEU A 66 7.91 12.18 5.70
CA LEU A 66 9.23 11.58 5.49
C LEU A 66 10.37 12.63 5.52
N ASN A 67 10.20 13.78 4.86
CA ASN A 67 11.21 14.85 4.89
C ASN A 67 11.43 15.39 6.30
N ARG A 68 10.35 15.51 7.09
CA ARG A 68 10.43 15.99 8.47
C ARG A 68 11.10 14.97 9.39
N GLN A 69 10.84 13.68 9.18
CA GLN A 69 11.52 12.59 9.88
C GLN A 69 13.01 12.57 9.56
N ILE A 70 13.39 12.70 8.29
CA ILE A 70 14.80 12.78 7.88
C ILE A 70 15.54 13.90 8.61
N GLN A 71 14.95 15.10 8.69
CA GLN A 71 15.57 16.23 9.39
C GLN A 71 15.73 15.98 10.90
N ARG A 72 14.76 15.32 11.55
CA ARG A 72 14.87 14.96 12.97
C ARG A 72 15.95 13.92 13.20
N THR A 73 15.95 12.85 12.41
CA THR A 73 16.96 11.79 12.50
C THR A 73 18.36 12.31 12.22
N GLU A 74 18.53 13.21 11.24
CA GLU A 74 19.80 13.87 10.96
C GLU A 74 20.28 14.73 12.15
N ALA A 75 19.38 15.44 12.82
CA ALA A 75 19.73 16.20 14.03
C ALA A 75 20.16 15.28 15.18
N GLU A 76 19.44 14.18 15.39
CA GLU A 76 19.76 13.16 16.40
C GLU A 76 21.11 12.48 16.13
N ILE A 77 21.41 12.15 14.88
CA ILE A 77 22.72 11.60 14.47
C ILE A 77 23.83 12.60 14.78
N ARG A 78 23.64 13.89 14.47
CA ARG A 78 24.63 14.93 14.75
C ARG A 78 24.87 15.10 16.25
N THR A 79 23.84 15.00 17.07
CA THR A 79 24.01 15.05 18.53
C THR A 79 24.76 13.84 19.05
N ALA A 80 24.40 12.64 18.59
CA ALA A 80 25.06 11.40 18.99
C ALA A 80 26.55 11.39 18.57
N GLN A 81 26.87 11.87 17.37
CA GLN A 81 28.25 11.96 16.91
C GLN A 81 29.09 12.90 17.80
N ARG A 82 28.54 14.05 18.18
CA ARG A 82 29.23 14.98 19.11
C ARG A 82 29.47 14.33 20.47
N GLU A 83 28.52 13.58 20.99
CA GLU A 83 28.68 12.86 22.25
C GLU A 83 29.78 11.79 22.16
N ILE A 84 29.84 11.05 21.04
CA ILE A 84 30.90 10.09 20.76
C ILE A 84 32.26 10.79 20.72
N ASP A 85 32.37 11.89 19.98
CA ASP A 85 33.62 12.63 19.87
C ASP A 85 34.08 13.16 21.24
N LEU A 86 33.15 13.69 22.05
CA LEU A 86 33.44 14.13 23.41
C LEU A 86 33.89 12.96 24.31
N LEU A 87 33.26 11.80 24.20
CA LEU A 87 33.63 10.60 24.96
C LEU A 87 35.02 10.09 24.54
N GLN A 88 35.35 10.14 23.25
CA GLN A 88 36.67 9.78 22.75
C GLN A 88 37.75 10.72 23.29
N VAL A 89 37.51 12.03 23.27
CA VAL A 89 38.43 13.02 23.85
C VAL A 89 38.61 12.76 25.35
N LYS A 90 37.52 12.58 26.10
CA LYS A 90 37.59 12.27 27.54
C LYS A 90 38.38 11.00 27.83
N LYS A 91 38.20 9.94 27.03
CA LYS A 91 38.96 8.69 27.14
C LYS A 91 40.45 8.95 26.95
N GLN A 92 40.82 9.67 25.90
CA GLN A 92 42.22 10.02 25.63
C GLN A 92 42.82 10.87 26.76
N THR A 93 42.08 11.86 27.26
CA THR A 93 42.52 12.67 28.41
C THR A 93 42.73 11.81 29.65
N LEU A 94 41.81 10.90 29.96
CA LEU A 94 41.94 9.98 31.09
C LEU A 94 43.13 9.03 30.92
N GLU A 95 43.36 8.48 29.72
CA GLU A 95 44.51 7.61 29.46
C GLU A 95 45.85 8.33 29.72
N MET A 96 45.94 9.60 29.37
CA MET A 96 47.11 10.43 29.67
C MET A 96 47.23 10.72 31.18
N GLU A 97 46.12 11.13 31.82
CA GLU A 97 46.10 11.47 33.24
C GLU A 97 46.41 10.26 34.14
N ILE A 98 45.96 9.06 33.76
CA ILE A 98 46.27 7.82 34.48
C ILE A 98 47.77 7.59 34.57
N LEU A 99 48.52 7.85 33.49
CA LEU A 99 49.96 7.64 33.47
C LEU A 99 50.68 8.64 34.40
N ASP A 100 50.22 9.88 34.43
CA ASP A 100 50.80 10.92 35.29
C ASP A 100 50.45 10.68 36.77
N LYS A 101 49.20 10.33 37.07
CA LYS A 101 48.76 9.94 38.42
C LYS A 101 49.45 8.67 38.91
N ALA A 102 49.68 7.69 38.04
CA ALA A 102 50.39 6.47 38.38
C ALA A 102 51.84 6.77 38.80
N LYS A 103 52.53 7.66 38.08
CA LYS A 103 53.88 8.12 38.44
C LYS A 103 53.90 8.88 39.77
N GLU A 104 52.94 9.78 40.00
CA GLU A 104 52.81 10.51 41.28
C GLU A 104 52.66 9.55 42.48
N LEU A 105 51.91 8.46 42.30
CA LEU A 105 51.66 7.46 43.33
C LEU A 105 52.77 6.41 43.46
N GLY A 106 53.86 6.52 42.67
CA GLY A 106 55.01 5.63 42.73
C GLY A 106 54.82 4.27 42.04
N TYR A 107 53.79 4.14 41.18
CA TYR A 107 53.59 2.94 40.37
C TYR A 107 54.54 2.93 39.16
N VAL A 108 55.12 1.77 38.88
CA VAL A 108 56.05 1.55 37.75
C VAL A 108 55.29 0.84 36.63
N PRO A 109 55.44 1.27 35.36
CA PRO A 109 54.84 0.55 34.23
C PRO A 109 55.37 -0.89 34.18
N ILE A 110 54.45 -1.86 34.09
CA ILE A 110 54.78 -3.27 33.97
C ILE A 110 55.18 -3.51 32.51
N GLU A 111 56.43 -3.94 32.26
CA GLU A 111 56.86 -4.39 30.93
C GLU A 111 56.14 -5.70 30.56
N ASP A 112 55.79 -5.85 29.27
CA ASP A 112 54.81 -6.79 28.70
C ASP A 112 54.94 -8.28 29.10
N HIS A 113 56.04 -8.68 29.70
CA HIS A 113 56.32 -10.06 30.11
C HIS A 113 55.74 -10.44 31.50
N ASN A 114 55.09 -9.52 32.22
CA ASN A 114 54.54 -9.78 33.56
C ASN A 114 53.09 -9.30 33.78
N ALA A 115 52.29 -9.21 32.71
CA ALA A 115 50.88 -8.83 32.81
C ALA A 115 50.04 -9.98 33.40
N ILE A 116 49.48 -9.77 34.60
CA ILE A 116 48.50 -10.71 35.19
C ILE A 116 47.15 -10.49 34.49
N HIS A 117 46.79 -11.37 33.57
CA HIS A 117 45.48 -11.37 32.93
C HIS A 117 44.42 -11.91 33.89
N VAL A 118 43.63 -11.01 34.48
CA VAL A 118 42.47 -11.40 35.29
C VAL A 118 41.31 -11.72 34.33
N GLN A 119 40.90 -12.99 34.28
CA GLN A 119 39.71 -13.36 33.51
C GLN A 119 38.48 -12.72 34.16
N PRO A 120 37.59 -12.06 33.40
CA PRO A 120 36.33 -11.59 33.93
C PRO A 120 35.58 -12.80 34.48
N SER A 121 35.33 -12.82 35.80
CA SER A 121 34.42 -13.81 36.36
C SER A 121 33.06 -13.58 35.71
N ALA A 122 32.66 -14.53 34.86
CA ALA A 122 31.33 -14.55 34.28
C ALA A 122 30.34 -14.58 35.45
N GLY A 123 29.76 -13.41 35.77
CA GLY A 123 28.73 -13.30 36.77
C GLY A 123 27.66 -14.34 36.47
N THR A 124 27.42 -15.23 37.44
CA THR A 124 26.37 -16.24 37.42
C THR A 124 25.03 -15.55 37.25
N ARG A 125 24.64 -15.31 36.00
CA ARG A 125 23.29 -14.92 35.63
C ARG A 125 22.49 -16.21 35.56
N GLY A 126 21.82 -16.55 36.68
CA GLY A 126 20.91 -17.67 36.75
C GLY A 126 19.82 -17.53 35.70
N THR A 127 19.97 -18.21 34.58
CA THR A 127 18.91 -18.44 33.60
C THR A 127 18.41 -19.86 33.79
N GLN A 128 17.26 -19.97 34.46
CA GLN A 128 16.45 -21.20 34.47
C GLN A 128 16.12 -21.54 33.01
N GLY A 129 16.64 -22.67 32.52
CA GLY A 129 16.28 -23.22 31.21
C GLY A 129 14.86 -23.81 31.23
N PRO A 130 14.13 -23.82 30.10
CA PRO A 130 12.78 -24.36 30.04
C PRO A 130 12.80 -25.90 30.12
N LEU A 131 11.87 -26.45 30.89
CA LEU A 131 11.62 -27.89 31.05
C LEU A 131 11.34 -28.56 29.68
N PRO A 132 11.94 -29.73 29.37
CA PRO A 132 11.57 -30.50 28.20
C PRO A 132 10.19 -31.16 28.40
N GLY A 133 9.41 -31.16 27.31
CA GLY A 133 8.05 -31.67 27.24
C GLY A 133 7.90 -33.10 27.76
N GLN A 134 6.90 -33.25 28.61
CA GLN A 134 6.37 -34.53 29.07
C GLN A 134 5.38 -35.02 28.01
N ASN A 135 5.72 -36.13 27.37
CA ASN A 135 4.83 -36.87 26.49
C ASN A 135 4.08 -37.89 27.36
N ASP A 136 2.75 -37.77 27.41
CA ASP A 136 1.78 -38.86 27.61
C ASP A 136 0.45 -38.45 26.95
#